data_AF-A0A368N3Y2-F1
#
_entry.id   AF-A0A368N3Y2-F1
#
_cell.length_a   1.000
_cell.length_b   1.000
_cell.length_c   1.000
_cell.angle_alpha   90.00
_cell.angle_beta   90.00
_cell.angle_gamma   90.00
#
_symmetry.space_group_name_H-M   'P 1'
#
loop_
_entity.id
_entity.type
_entity.pdbx_description
1 polymer ?
#
loop_
_entity_poly.entity_id
_entity_poly.type
_entity_poly.pdbx_seq_one_letter_code
_entity_poly.pdbx_strand_id
1 'polypeptide(L)'
;MKSIFSFLFFLSVSTISYAQTFTLEELQKKFKPENYSEKVLLEFQKSIEHLEEKPDLYEYIPGEIIAWSFMDGRFLLNSMFLIENDSLKEIEALPKDDAFLTKLNSYVPEKSRFIYRRELWTLPAVKEKLANKSYLIKVSVKSYNPRPYEPSEDILTYNLEYATKDFKNFRLLRLKNANSEKWVKVGKY
;
A
#
# COMPACT_ATOMS: atom_id res chain seq x y z
N MET A 1 -53.96 -11.97 -49.20
CA MET A 1 -52.51 -11.84 -48.99
C MET A 1 -52.24 -11.75 -47.49
N LYS A 2 -51.65 -12.79 -46.89
CA LYS A 2 -51.30 -12.81 -45.46
C LYS A 2 -49.84 -12.35 -45.34
N SER A 3 -49.61 -11.17 -44.75
CA SER A 3 -48.28 -10.69 -44.42
C SER A 3 -47.85 -11.35 -43.11
N ILE A 4 -46.81 -12.17 -43.16
CA ILE A 4 -46.16 -12.78 -42.00
C ILE A 4 -45.12 -11.78 -41.52
N PHE A 5 -45.40 -11.13 -40.40
CA PHE A 5 -44.45 -10.23 -39.74
C PHE A 5 -43.46 -11.08 -38.93
N SER A 6 -42.29 -11.35 -39.51
CA SER A 6 -41.18 -12.00 -38.80
C SER A 6 -40.55 -10.99 -37.84
N PHE A 7 -40.79 -11.19 -36.54
CA PHE A 7 -40.15 -10.41 -35.48
C PHE A 7 -38.78 -11.03 -35.17
N LEU A 8 -37.71 -10.40 -35.64
CA LEU A 8 -36.33 -10.76 -35.31
C LEU A 8 -36.01 -10.27 -33.90
N PHE A 9 -35.97 -11.19 -32.95
CA PHE A 9 -35.51 -10.93 -31.58
C PHE A 9 -33.97 -10.85 -31.58
N PHE A 10 -33.42 -9.63 -31.59
CA PHE A 10 -32.00 -9.41 -31.31
C PHE A 10 -31.77 -9.63 -29.82
N LEU A 11 -31.31 -10.82 -29.44
CA LEU A 11 -30.73 -11.07 -28.12
C LEU A 11 -29.37 -10.38 -28.06
N SER A 12 -29.33 -9.15 -27.58
CA SER A 12 -28.08 -8.54 -27.13
C SER A 12 -27.60 -9.28 -25.89
N VAL A 13 -26.69 -10.23 -26.08
CA VAL A 13 -25.91 -10.80 -24.98
C VAL A 13 -25.00 -9.70 -24.48
N SER A 14 -25.43 -8.95 -23.47
CA SER A 14 -24.55 -8.14 -22.66
C SER A 14 -23.62 -9.10 -21.91
N THR A 15 -22.45 -9.37 -22.49
CA THR A 15 -21.35 -9.95 -21.73
C THR A 15 -21.00 -8.93 -20.67
N ILE A 16 -21.44 -9.17 -19.43
CA ILE A 16 -20.88 -8.52 -18.26
C ILE A 16 -19.41 -8.95 -18.26
N SER A 17 -18.54 -8.06 -18.72
CA SER A 17 -17.10 -8.24 -18.64
C SER A 17 -16.73 -8.10 -17.18
N TYR A 18 -16.88 -9.18 -16.40
CA TYR A 18 -16.28 -9.24 -15.09
C TYR A 18 -14.78 -9.06 -15.27
N ALA A 19 -14.20 -8.13 -14.52
CA ALA A 19 -12.76 -7.99 -14.43
C ALA A 19 -12.14 -9.37 -14.16
N GLN A 20 -11.18 -9.76 -14.99
CA GLN A 20 -10.53 -11.05 -14.81
C GLN A 20 -9.76 -11.01 -13.48
N THR A 21 -10.17 -11.76 -12.47
CA THR A 21 -9.45 -11.86 -11.19
C THR A 21 -8.21 -12.75 -11.34
N PHE A 22 -7.31 -12.76 -10.35
CA PHE A 22 -6.21 -13.73 -10.33
C PHE A 22 -6.75 -15.13 -10.04
N THR A 23 -6.34 -16.15 -10.80
CA THR A 23 -6.60 -17.55 -10.44
C THR A 23 -5.62 -18.01 -9.35
N LEU A 24 -5.97 -19.07 -8.62
CA LEU A 24 -5.05 -19.68 -7.65
C LEU A 24 -3.72 -20.09 -8.32
N GLU A 25 -3.76 -20.64 -9.53
CA GLU A 25 -2.57 -21.02 -10.30
C GLU A 25 -1.71 -19.79 -10.66
N GLU A 26 -2.34 -18.67 -11.05
CA GLU A 26 -1.62 -17.42 -11.30
C GLU A 26 -0.95 -16.89 -10.02
N LEU A 27 -1.62 -16.98 -8.87
CA LEU A 27 -1.05 -16.59 -7.57
C LEU A 27 0.11 -17.50 -7.16
N GLN A 28 0.00 -18.82 -7.35
CA GLN A 28 1.08 -19.78 -7.09
C GLN A 28 2.28 -19.58 -8.03
N LYS A 29 2.04 -19.12 -9.26
CA LYS A 29 3.14 -18.77 -10.18
C LYS A 29 3.82 -17.46 -9.78
N LYS A 30 3.05 -16.50 -9.25
CA LYS A 30 3.52 -15.18 -8.85
C LYS A 30 4.28 -15.22 -7.52
N PHE A 31 3.74 -15.92 -6.53
CA PHE A 31 4.28 -16.10 -5.19
C PHE A 31 4.82 -17.52 -5.08
N LYS A 32 6.11 -17.68 -4.76
CA LYS A 32 6.75 -19.01 -4.75
C LYS A 32 5.92 -20.01 -3.92
N PRO A 33 5.45 -21.14 -4.49
CA PRO A 33 4.49 -22.03 -3.81
C PRO A 33 4.98 -22.59 -2.47
N GLU A 34 6.29 -22.82 -2.34
CA GLU A 34 6.93 -23.30 -1.11
C GLU A 34 6.75 -22.38 0.10
N ASN A 35 6.41 -21.11 -0.12
CA ASN A 35 6.26 -20.11 0.93
C ASN A 35 4.80 -19.94 1.40
N TYR A 36 3.81 -20.49 0.68
CA TYR A 36 2.39 -20.21 0.94
C TYR A 36 1.55 -21.48 0.86
N SER A 37 0.66 -21.66 1.83
CA SER A 37 -0.38 -22.66 1.72
C SER A 37 -1.42 -22.24 0.67
N GLU A 38 -2.10 -23.23 0.09
CA GLU A 38 -3.25 -22.99 -0.78
C GLU A 38 -4.33 -22.15 -0.08
N LYS A 39 -4.58 -22.42 1.20
CA LYS A 39 -5.55 -21.68 2.01
C LYS A 39 -5.23 -20.19 2.07
N VAL A 40 -3.97 -19.82 2.35
CA VAL A 40 -3.54 -18.41 2.40
C VAL A 40 -3.72 -17.73 1.04
N LEU A 41 -3.39 -18.42 -0.06
CA LEU A 41 -3.55 -17.86 -1.41
C LEU A 41 -5.03 -17.69 -1.79
N LEU A 42 -5.91 -18.61 -1.39
CA LEU A 42 -7.36 -18.48 -1.58
C LEU A 42 -7.95 -17.33 -0.75
N GLU A 43 -7.51 -17.16 0.51
CA GLU A 43 -7.91 -16.01 1.33
C GLU A 43 -7.44 -14.68 0.71
N PHE A 44 -6.20 -14.64 0.20
CA PHE A 44 -5.67 -13.47 -0.49
C PHE A 44 -6.42 -13.18 -1.79
N GLN A 45 -6.78 -14.20 -2.56
CA GLN A 45 -7.60 -14.08 -3.78
C GLN A 45 -8.95 -13.41 -3.49
N LYS A 46 -9.63 -13.82 -2.41
CA LYS A 46 -10.91 -13.21 -1.99
C LYS A 46 -10.76 -11.73 -1.65
N SER A 47 -9.60 -11.31 -1.14
CA SER A 47 -9.34 -9.89 -0.88
C SER A 47 -9.24 -9.03 -2.16
N ILE A 48 -9.17 -9.66 -3.33
CA ILE A 48 -9.01 -9.02 -4.65
C ILE A 48 -10.25 -9.20 -5.54
N GLU A 49 -11.09 -10.20 -5.27
CA GLU A 49 -12.17 -10.63 -6.19
C GLU A 49 -13.22 -9.57 -6.50
N HIS A 50 -13.34 -8.56 -5.63
CA HIS A 50 -14.28 -7.46 -5.74
C HIS A 50 -13.72 -6.24 -6.47
N LEU A 51 -12.44 -6.26 -6.87
CA LEU A 51 -11.81 -5.14 -7.57
C LEU A 51 -12.21 -5.10 -9.05
N GLU A 52 -12.43 -3.90 -9.57
CA GLU A 52 -12.86 -3.67 -10.96
C GLU A 52 -11.75 -3.93 -11.99
N GLU A 53 -10.48 -3.97 -11.58
CA GLU A 53 -9.36 -4.35 -12.43
C GLU A 53 -8.35 -5.22 -11.66
N LYS A 54 -7.45 -5.88 -12.40
CA LYS A 54 -6.36 -6.66 -11.78
C LYS A 54 -5.43 -5.72 -11.00
N PRO A 55 -5.27 -5.91 -9.68
CA PRO A 55 -4.32 -5.11 -8.92
C PRO A 55 -2.88 -5.52 -9.22
N ASP A 56 -1.95 -4.63 -8.91
CA ASP A 56 -0.54 -4.97 -8.74
C ASP A 56 -0.37 -5.80 -7.46
N LEU A 57 0.42 -6.87 -7.55
CA LEU A 57 0.70 -7.78 -6.43
C LEU A 57 2.15 -7.62 -5.95
N TYR A 58 2.33 -7.54 -4.64
CA TYR A 58 3.63 -7.36 -3.99
C TYR A 58 3.90 -8.48 -2.98
N GLU A 59 5.13 -9.00 -3.01
CA GLU A 59 5.70 -9.85 -1.98
C GLU A 59 6.80 -9.05 -1.29
N TYR A 60 6.51 -8.49 -0.12
CA TYR A 60 7.47 -7.68 0.61
C TYR A 60 8.44 -8.54 1.42
N ILE A 61 7.91 -9.55 2.11
CA ILE A 61 8.69 -10.56 2.84
C ILE A 61 8.13 -11.93 2.43
N PRO A 62 8.91 -12.77 1.71
CA PRO A 62 8.42 -14.06 1.23
C PRO A 62 7.85 -14.93 2.36
N GLY A 63 6.62 -15.40 2.17
CA GLY A 63 5.89 -16.23 3.13
C GLY A 63 5.33 -15.51 4.36
N GLU A 64 5.57 -14.19 4.48
CA GLU A 64 5.20 -13.44 5.69
C GLU A 64 4.40 -12.17 5.38
N ILE A 65 4.76 -11.39 4.35
CA ILE A 65 4.06 -10.15 4.01
C ILE A 65 3.82 -10.04 2.51
N ILE A 66 2.55 -10.04 2.15
CA ILE A 66 2.06 -9.82 0.78
C ILE A 66 1.08 -8.65 0.76
N ALA A 67 0.92 -8.02 -0.40
CA ALA A 67 0.01 -6.91 -0.56
C ALA A 67 -0.52 -6.84 -1.99
N TRP A 68 -1.58 -6.06 -2.17
CA TRP A 68 -2.04 -5.63 -3.48
C TRP A 68 -2.28 -4.13 -3.50
N SER A 69 -2.15 -3.51 -4.67
CA SER A 69 -2.61 -2.13 -4.90
C SER A 69 -3.30 -1.99 -6.24
N PHE A 70 -4.29 -1.12 -6.31
CA PHE A 70 -5.06 -0.86 -7.52
C PHE A 70 -5.41 0.63 -7.61
N MET A 71 -5.37 1.18 -8.82
CA MET A 71 -5.80 2.56 -9.08
C MET A 71 -7.26 2.57 -9.53
N ASP A 72 -8.17 2.90 -8.62
CA ASP A 72 -9.60 3.10 -8.93
C ASP A 72 -9.82 4.51 -9.49
N GLY A 73 -9.36 4.72 -10.73
CA GLY A 73 -9.44 5.97 -11.50
C GLY A 73 -8.70 7.17 -10.87
N ARG A 74 -9.17 7.62 -9.70
CA ARG A 74 -8.64 8.75 -8.92
C ARG A 74 -7.95 8.35 -7.62
N PHE A 75 -8.21 7.15 -7.11
CA PHE A 75 -7.70 6.74 -5.80
C PHE A 75 -6.83 5.49 -5.89
N LEU A 76 -5.66 5.56 -5.26
CA LEU A 76 -4.85 4.37 -5.01
C LEU A 76 -5.42 3.63 -3.81
N LEU A 77 -6.00 2.47 -4.07
CA LEU A 77 -6.43 1.48 -3.08
C LEU A 77 -5.30 0.48 -2.86
N ASN A 78 -5.14 0.01 -1.64
CA ASN A 78 -4.16 -1.02 -1.30
C ASN A 78 -4.59 -1.75 -0.05
N SER A 79 -4.14 -3.00 0.07
CA SER A 79 -4.19 -3.76 1.33
C SER A 79 -2.88 -4.50 1.50
N MET A 80 -2.40 -4.59 2.73
CA MET A 80 -1.20 -5.33 3.11
C MET A 80 -1.58 -6.36 4.16
N PHE A 81 -1.00 -7.55 4.05
CA PHE A 81 -1.33 -8.67 4.91
C PHE A 81 -0.08 -9.28 5.51
N LEU A 82 -0.18 -9.59 6.80
CA LEU A 82 0.77 -10.40 7.55
C LEU A 82 0.24 -11.82 7.62
N ILE A 83 1.09 -12.79 7.28
CA ILE A 83 0.77 -14.21 7.35
C ILE A 83 1.37 -14.76 8.64
N GLU A 84 0.50 -15.16 9.56
CA GLU A 84 0.87 -15.78 10.83
C GLU A 84 0.03 -17.04 11.04
N ASN A 85 0.69 -18.17 11.35
CA ASN A 85 0.02 -19.43 11.65
C ASN A 85 -1.04 -19.84 10.59
N ASP A 86 -0.68 -19.74 9.31
CA ASP A 86 -1.57 -20.11 8.20
C ASP A 86 -2.88 -19.29 8.15
N SER A 87 -2.81 -18.03 8.59
CA SER A 87 -3.91 -17.06 8.53
C SER A 87 -3.44 -15.75 7.92
N LEU A 88 -4.29 -15.15 7.10
CA LEU A 88 -4.07 -13.85 6.51
C LEU A 88 -4.64 -12.75 7.42
N LYS A 89 -3.79 -11.86 7.92
CA LYS A 89 -4.20 -10.74 8.78
C LYS A 89 -3.87 -9.42 8.12
N GLU A 90 -4.88 -8.59 7.87
CA GLU A 90 -4.66 -7.24 7.35
C GLU A 90 -3.86 -6.39 8.34
N ILE A 91 -2.88 -5.66 7.83
CA ILE A 91 -1.98 -4.79 8.59
C ILE A 91 -1.87 -3.44 7.90
N GLU A 92 -1.61 -2.41 8.69
CA GLU A 92 -1.34 -1.08 8.18
C GLU A 92 0.11 -0.70 8.43
N ALA A 93 0.83 -0.35 7.36
CA ALA A 93 2.24 0.02 7.45
C ALA A 93 2.45 1.53 7.62
N LEU A 94 1.39 2.34 7.58
CA LEU A 94 1.45 3.78 7.84
C LEU A 94 1.24 4.06 9.34
N PRO A 95 2.12 4.81 10.01
CA PRO A 95 1.88 5.27 11.38
C PRO A 95 0.64 6.16 11.44
N LYS A 96 -0.14 6.08 12.52
CA LYS A 96 -1.35 6.88 12.74
C LYS A 96 -1.35 7.67 14.04
N ASP A 97 -0.27 7.59 14.82
CA ASP A 97 -0.20 8.20 16.14
C ASP A 97 0.44 9.60 16.11
N ASP A 98 -0.07 10.48 16.96
CA ASP A 98 0.42 11.87 17.07
C ASP A 98 1.86 11.95 17.58
N ALA A 99 2.32 10.95 18.35
CA ALA A 99 3.68 10.93 18.88
C ALA A 99 4.71 10.75 17.76
N PHE A 100 4.46 9.83 16.81
CA PHE A 100 5.27 9.66 15.61
C PHE A 100 5.30 10.94 14.79
N LEU A 101 4.14 11.55 14.53
CA LEU A 101 4.04 12.76 13.73
C LEU A 101 4.76 13.94 14.39
N THR A 102 4.64 14.09 15.72
CA THR A 102 5.33 15.10 16.51
C THR A 102 6.83 14.92 16.43
N LYS A 103 7.31 13.67 16.57
CA LYS A 103 8.74 13.36 16.42
C LYS A 103 9.24 13.69 15.04
N LEU A 104 8.52 13.27 13.99
CA LEU A 104 8.89 13.55 12.61
C LEU A 104 9.00 15.06 12.34
N ASN A 105 8.02 15.83 12.82
CA ASN A 105 8.00 17.29 12.65
C ASN A 105 9.14 18.00 13.40
N SER A 106 9.70 17.41 14.46
CA SER A 106 10.87 17.99 15.16
C SER A 106 12.18 17.96 14.34
N TYR A 107 12.23 17.21 13.23
CA TYR A 107 13.42 17.08 12.37
C TYR A 107 13.36 17.93 11.09
N VAL A 108 12.32 18.73 10.91
CA VAL A 108 12.13 19.55 9.70
C VAL A 108 11.97 21.03 10.08
N PRO A 109 12.27 21.96 9.15
CA PRO A 109 12.08 23.38 9.39
C PRO A 109 10.63 23.70 9.75
N GLU A 110 10.41 24.74 10.56
CA GLU A 110 9.08 25.12 11.07
C GLU A 110 8.03 25.35 9.96
N LYS A 111 8.47 25.83 8.80
CA LYS A 111 7.62 26.06 7.62
C LYS A 111 7.22 24.77 6.87
N SER A 112 7.90 23.66 7.15
CA SER A 112 7.65 22.35 6.54
C SER A 112 7.06 21.43 7.59
N ARG A 113 5.75 21.14 7.53
CA ARG A 113 5.08 20.25 8.48
C ARG A 113 4.46 19.05 7.80
N PHE A 114 4.58 17.88 8.40
CA PHE A 114 3.86 16.68 7.97
C PHE A 114 2.53 16.55 8.70
N ILE A 115 1.55 16.05 7.95
CA ILE A 115 0.22 15.67 8.43
C ILE A 115 -0.17 14.34 7.80
N TYR A 116 -1.06 13.58 8.44
CA TYR A 116 -1.62 12.37 7.86
C TYR A 116 -2.72 12.72 6.86
N ARG A 117 -2.34 12.76 5.58
CA ARG A 117 -3.25 12.87 4.45
C ARG A 117 -2.77 12.00 3.31
N ARG A 118 -3.67 11.21 2.73
CA ARG A 118 -3.31 10.14 1.77
C ARG A 118 -2.50 10.67 0.59
N GLU A 119 -2.82 11.85 0.09
CA GLU A 119 -2.14 12.51 -1.04
C GLU A 119 -0.70 12.95 -0.74
N LEU A 120 -0.32 13.03 0.54
CA LEU A 120 1.02 13.45 0.95
C LEU A 120 1.96 12.28 1.19
N TRP A 121 1.45 11.06 1.34
CA TRP A 121 2.24 9.87 1.64
C TRP A 121 2.15 8.88 0.49
N THR A 122 3.29 8.36 0.04
CA THR A 122 3.28 7.21 -0.88
C THR A 122 2.84 5.94 -0.14
N LEU A 123 2.56 4.87 -0.89
CA LEU A 123 2.37 3.56 -0.26
C LEU A 123 3.62 3.17 0.52
N PRO A 124 3.49 2.78 1.81
CA PRO A 124 4.60 2.24 2.57
C PRO A 124 5.03 0.88 2.00
N ALA A 125 6.33 0.68 1.88
CA ALA A 125 6.92 -0.58 1.45
C ALA A 125 7.68 -1.22 2.62
N VAL A 126 7.34 -2.45 2.98
CA VAL A 126 8.13 -3.24 3.93
C VAL A 126 9.36 -3.75 3.18
N LYS A 127 10.55 -3.30 3.59
CA LYS A 127 11.80 -3.63 2.90
C LYS A 127 12.39 -4.95 3.35
N GLU A 128 12.47 -5.15 4.66
CA GLU A 128 13.14 -6.30 5.27
C GLU A 128 12.70 -6.48 6.72
N LYS A 129 12.86 -7.71 7.22
CA LYS A 129 12.76 -8.01 8.64
C LYS A 129 14.15 -7.94 9.27
N LEU A 130 14.30 -7.07 10.26
CA LEU A 130 15.55 -6.83 10.97
C LEU A 130 15.82 -7.93 12.00
N ALA A 131 17.08 -8.08 12.42
CA ALA A 131 17.53 -9.11 13.38
C ALA A 131 16.81 -9.07 14.73
N ASN A 132 16.32 -7.90 15.16
CA ASN A 132 15.52 -7.72 16.37
C ASN A 132 14.02 -8.06 16.18
N LYS A 133 13.67 -8.70 15.07
CA LYS A 133 12.32 -9.07 14.63
C LYS A 133 11.38 -7.88 14.32
N SER A 134 11.91 -6.67 14.11
CA SER A 134 11.11 -5.55 13.60
C SER A 134 11.16 -5.47 12.08
N TYR A 135 10.08 -5.03 11.44
CA TYR A 135 10.01 -4.74 10.02
C TYR A 135 10.51 -3.33 9.75
N LEU A 136 11.43 -3.19 8.79
CA LEU A 136 11.86 -1.90 8.27
C LEU A 136 10.92 -1.47 7.16
N ILE A 137 10.33 -0.28 7.31
CA ILE A 137 9.38 0.29 6.37
C ILE A 137 9.98 1.55 5.75
N LYS A 138 9.78 1.70 4.45
CA LYS A 138 10.15 2.88 3.66
C LYS A 138 8.91 3.57 3.13
N VAL A 139 8.91 4.89 3.19
CA VAL A 139 7.87 5.71 2.56
C VAL A 139 8.46 7.04 2.15
N SER A 140 7.88 7.66 1.13
CA SER A 140 8.11 9.05 0.80
C SER A 140 6.92 9.88 1.26
N VAL A 141 7.19 11.02 1.88
CA VAL A 141 6.16 11.95 2.35
C VAL A 141 6.48 13.36 1.91
N LYS A 142 5.45 14.09 1.45
CA LYS A 142 5.55 15.52 1.16
C LYS A 142 5.21 16.32 2.41
N SER A 143 6.08 17.23 2.78
CA SER A 143 5.74 18.23 3.78
C SER A 143 4.69 19.19 3.21
N TYR A 144 3.97 19.83 4.10
CA TYR A 144 2.93 20.79 3.80
C TYR A 144 3.29 22.12 4.49
N ASN A 145 3.10 23.23 3.78
CA ASN A 145 3.22 24.56 4.36
C ASN A 145 1.81 25.11 4.64
N PRO A 146 1.44 25.36 5.91
CA PRO A 146 0.10 25.79 6.23
C PRO A 146 -0.30 27.17 5.69
N ARG A 147 0.63 28.07 5.31
CA ARG A 147 0.32 29.40 4.73
C ARG A 147 1.51 30.03 3.98
N PRO A 148 1.31 30.65 2.78
CA PRO A 148 0.14 30.53 1.90
C PRO A 148 0.09 29.14 1.25
N TYR A 149 -1.10 28.74 0.76
CA TYR A 149 -1.33 27.51 -0.02
C TYR A 149 -0.73 27.64 -1.43
N GLU A 150 0.55 28.00 -1.52
CA GLU A 150 1.28 28.07 -2.77
C GLU A 150 2.33 26.96 -2.77
N PRO A 151 2.59 26.32 -3.92
CA PRO A 151 3.76 25.47 -4.08
C PRO A 151 5.00 26.30 -3.77
N SER A 152 5.57 26.16 -2.57
CA SER A 152 6.81 26.83 -2.20
C SER A 152 7.98 25.87 -2.33
N GLU A 153 9.19 26.40 -2.53
CA GLU A 153 10.44 25.63 -2.46
C GLU A 153 10.63 24.93 -1.09
N ASP A 154 9.84 25.32 -0.08
CA ASP A 154 9.81 24.71 1.26
C ASP A 154 8.91 23.46 1.36
N ILE A 155 8.11 23.16 0.31
CA ILE A 155 7.41 21.87 0.18
C ILE A 155 8.42 20.83 -0.28
N LEU A 156 8.94 20.11 0.69
CA LEU A 156 10.00 19.14 0.49
C LEU A 156 9.43 17.73 0.54
N THR A 157 9.91 16.88 -0.36
CA THR A 157 9.68 15.44 -0.24
C THR A 157 10.77 14.86 0.65
N TYR A 158 10.37 14.07 1.63
CA TYR A 158 11.27 13.34 2.51
C TYR A 158 11.10 11.84 2.32
N ASN A 159 12.22 11.13 2.27
CA ASN A 159 12.25 9.69 2.37
C ASN A 159 12.45 9.33 3.84
N LEU A 160 11.53 8.52 4.38
CA LEU A 160 11.55 8.08 5.75
C LEU A 160 11.87 6.59 5.82
N GLU A 161 12.58 6.23 6.88
CA GLU A 161 12.67 4.86 7.35
C GLU A 161 12.22 4.80 8.80
N TYR A 162 11.29 3.90 9.07
CA TYR A 162 10.81 3.60 10.41
C TYR A 162 10.65 2.09 10.57
N ALA A 163 10.54 1.64 11.82
CA ALA A 163 10.36 0.22 12.11
C ALA A 163 9.20 -0.03 13.05
N THR A 164 8.59 -1.21 12.90
CA THR A 164 7.54 -1.71 13.79
C THR A 164 7.74 -3.19 14.05
N LYS A 165 7.23 -3.70 15.18
CA LYS A 165 7.17 -5.14 15.45
C LYS A 165 5.76 -5.71 15.29
N ASP A 166 4.76 -4.84 15.31
CA ASP A 166 3.36 -5.21 15.53
C ASP A 166 2.38 -4.48 14.59
N PHE A 167 2.89 -3.61 13.70
CA PHE A 167 2.09 -2.75 12.82
C PHE A 167 1.11 -1.84 13.57
N LYS A 168 1.46 -1.50 14.83
CA LYS A 168 0.71 -0.58 15.68
C LYS A 168 1.61 0.51 16.23
N ASN A 169 2.79 0.13 16.71
CA ASN A 169 3.76 1.02 17.29
C ASN A 169 4.92 1.20 16.30
N PHE A 170 5.15 2.44 15.89
CA PHE A 170 6.16 2.78 14.90
C PHE A 170 7.27 3.62 15.50
N ARG A 171 8.51 3.29 15.17
CA ARG A 171 9.69 4.03 15.59
C ARG A 171 10.38 4.62 14.38
N LEU A 172 10.37 5.95 14.28
CA LEU A 172 11.15 6.67 13.29
C LEU A 172 12.64 6.38 13.49
N LEU A 173 13.33 5.94 12.44
CA LEU A 173 14.76 5.59 12.49
C LEU A 173 15.63 6.67 11.84
N ARG A 174 15.22 7.14 10.67
CA ARG A 174 15.93 8.17 9.92
C ARG A 174 15.05 8.78 8.85
N LEU A 175 15.44 9.98 8.43
CA LEU A 175 14.84 10.71 7.34
C LEU A 175 15.90 11.39 6.50
N LYS A 176 15.59 11.64 5.24
CA LYS A 176 16.37 12.55 4.39
C LYS A 176 15.44 13.31 3.46
N ASN A 177 15.84 14.53 3.11
CA ASN A 177 15.25 15.21 1.96
C ASN A 177 15.51 14.33 0.71
N ALA A 178 14.50 14.16 -0.15
CA ALA A 178 14.59 13.34 -1.35
C ALA A 178 15.73 13.78 -2.28
N ASN A 179 16.03 15.07 -2.31
CA ASN A 179 17.12 15.67 -3.09
C ASN A 179 18.49 15.61 -2.40
N SER A 180 18.57 15.02 -1.19
CA SER A 180 19.81 14.85 -0.46
C SER A 180 20.20 13.37 -0.40
N GLU A 181 21.50 13.10 -0.36
CA GLU A 181 22.03 11.78 -0.04
C GLU A 181 22.18 11.56 1.47
N LYS A 182 22.22 12.65 2.25
CA LYS A 182 22.54 12.62 3.67
C LYS A 182 21.32 12.21 4.50
N TRP A 183 21.43 11.06 5.16
CA TRP A 183 20.46 10.61 6.15
C TRP A 183 20.68 11.28 7.51
N VAL A 184 19.60 11.82 8.08
CA VAL A 184 19.54 12.25 9.48
C VAL A 184 19.05 11.07 10.31
N LYS A 185 19.90 10.56 11.20
CA LYS A 185 19.52 9.51 12.15
C LYS A 185 18.70 10.13 13.28
N VAL A 186 17.59 9.49 13.61
CA VAL A 186 16.73 9.89 14.73
C VAL A 186 17.29 9.31 16.02
N GLY A 187 17.45 10.16 17.03
CA GLY A 187 17.93 9.76 18.35
C GLY A 187 16.94 8.81 19.04
N LYS A 188 17.43 7.96 19.94
CA LYS A 188 16.55 7.16 20.80
C LYS A 188 15.75 8.09 21.71
N TYR A 189 14.50 7.71 21.98
CA TYR A 189 13.77 8.18 23.15
C TYR A 189 14.37 7.57 24.41
#